data_AF-A0A3B0CJD4-F1
#
_entry.id   AF-A0A3B0CJD4-F1
#
_cell.length_a   1.000
_cell.length_b   1.000
_cell.length_c   1.000
_cell.angle_alpha   90.00
_cell.angle_beta   90.00
_cell.angle_gamma   90.00
#
_symmetry.space_group_name_H-M   'P 1'
#
loop_
_entity.id
_entity.type
_entity.pdbx_description
1 polymer ?
#
loop_
_entity_poly.entity_id
_entity_poly.type
_entity_poly.pdbx_seq_one_letter_code
_entity_poly.pdbx_strand_id
1 'polypeptide(L)'
;MQWLHGALLLIFAGSLFCSVLFSVRYRRQISRKARGLDAAKMNMSMGTMLISISIIQLFLFSGSTVRVIVGLVMLLLGLFNLFAGIRNYGLYDRIKE
;
A
#
# COMPACT_ATOMS: atom_id res chain seq x y z
N MET A 1 -6.74 15.91 17.18
CA MET A 1 -6.99 14.47 16.98
C MET A 1 -7.96 14.17 15.84
N GLN A 2 -9.14 14.81 15.75
CA GLN A 2 -10.10 14.55 14.66
C GLN A 2 -9.52 14.75 13.24
N TRP A 3 -8.72 15.80 13.03
CA TRP A 3 -8.03 16.06 11.75
C TRP A 3 -7.09 14.93 11.32
N LEU A 4 -6.37 14.32 12.28
CA LEU A 4 -5.48 13.19 12.02
C LEU A 4 -6.28 11.96 11.57
N HIS A 5 -7.42 11.71 12.19
CA HIS A 5 -8.29 10.58 11.85
C HIS A 5 -8.85 10.74 10.44
N GLY A 6 -9.33 11.94 10.09
CA GLY A 6 -9.82 12.26 8.76
C GLY A 6 -8.74 12.09 7.68
N ALA A 7 -7.52 12.58 7.94
CA ALA A 7 -6.40 12.42 7.01
C ALA A 7 -6.03 10.95 6.78
N LEU A 8 -5.91 10.15 7.85
CA LEU A 8 -5.59 8.72 7.74
C LEU A 8 -6.67 7.93 6.99
N LEU A 9 -7.95 8.25 7.21
CA LEU A 9 -9.06 7.62 6.49
C LEU A 9 -9.06 8.00 5.00
N LEU A 10 -8.76 9.25 4.66
CA LEU A 10 -8.62 9.69 3.27
C LEU A 10 -7.46 8.97 2.57
N ILE A 11 -6.30 8.87 3.22
CA ILE A 11 -5.14 8.15 2.67
C ILE A 11 -5.49 6.67 2.51
N PHE A 12 -6.13 6.06 3.50
CA PHE A 12 -6.58 4.67 3.43
C PHE A 12 -7.54 4.45 2.25
N ALA A 13 -8.61 5.24 2.14
CA ALA A 13 -9.59 5.12 1.06
C ALA A 13 -8.96 5.35 -0.32
N GLY A 14 -8.10 6.36 -0.46
CA GLY A 14 -7.36 6.63 -1.70
C GLY A 14 -6.42 5.48 -2.07
N SER A 15 -5.66 4.96 -1.12
CA SER A 15 -4.75 3.82 -1.34
C SER A 15 -5.51 2.51 -1.67
N LEU A 16 -6.70 2.33 -1.11
CA LEU A 16 -7.57 1.21 -1.47
C LEU A 16 -8.08 1.35 -2.90
N PHE A 17 -8.58 2.53 -3.27
CA PHE A 17 -9.07 2.80 -4.62
C PHE A 17 -7.97 2.59 -5.67
N CYS A 18 -6.78 3.16 -5.45
CA CYS A 18 -5.63 2.96 -6.32
C CYS A 18 -5.22 1.48 -6.41
N SER A 19 -5.25 0.74 -5.30
CA SER A 19 -4.95 -0.71 -5.30
C SER A 19 -5.91 -1.48 -6.22
N VAL A 20 -7.21 -1.22 -6.11
CA VAL A 20 -8.22 -1.88 -6.96
C VAL A 20 -8.02 -1.49 -8.43
N LEU A 21 -7.80 -0.21 -8.72
CA LEU A 21 -7.56 0.27 -10.09
C LEU A 21 -6.36 -0.44 -10.74
N PHE A 22 -5.21 -0.45 -10.06
CA PHE A 22 -4.02 -1.11 -10.58
C PHE A 22 -4.17 -2.63 -10.64
N SER A 23 -4.93 -3.25 -9.74
CA SER A 23 -5.26 -4.68 -9.80
C SER A 23 -6.06 -5.04 -11.06
N VAL A 24 -7.06 -4.21 -11.41
CA VAL A 24 -7.84 -4.39 -12.63
C VAL A 24 -6.97 -4.15 -13.87
N ARG A 25 -6.15 -3.09 -13.89
CA ARG A 25 -5.25 -2.81 -15.03
C ARG A 25 -4.23 -3.93 -15.21
N TYR A 26 -3.57 -4.38 -14.15
CA TYR A 26 -2.62 -5.49 -14.16
C TYR A 26 -3.18 -6.75 -14.83
N ARG A 27 -4.44 -7.11 -14.52
CA ARG A 27 -5.12 -8.28 -15.14
C ARG A 27 -5.42 -8.10 -16.63
N ARG A 28 -5.49 -6.86 -17.12
CA ARG A 28 -5.83 -6.52 -18.51
C ARG A 28 -4.60 -6.21 -19.38
N GLN A 29 -3.40 -6.13 -18.82
CA GLN A 29 -2.18 -5.83 -19.58
C GLN A 29 -1.61 -7.06 -20.27
N ILE A 30 -1.25 -6.90 -21.55
CA ILE A 30 -0.59 -7.92 -22.37
C ILE A 30 0.95 -7.71 -22.39
N SER A 31 1.39 -6.45 -22.46
CA SER A 31 2.83 -6.08 -22.42
C SER A 31 3.45 -6.44 -21.07
N ARG A 32 4.68 -6.98 -21.09
CA ARG A 32 5.41 -7.36 -19.87
C ARG A 32 5.81 -6.12 -19.08
N LYS A 33 6.20 -5.05 -19.77
CA LYS A 33 6.53 -3.76 -19.13
C LYS A 33 5.32 -3.16 -18.43
N ALA A 34 4.21 -3.00 -19.15
CA ALA A 34 2.99 -2.38 -18.61
C ALA A 34 2.44 -3.18 -17.42
N ARG A 35 2.44 -4.50 -17.53
CA ARG A 35 2.03 -5.41 -16.45
C ARG A 35 2.92 -5.27 -15.21
N GLY A 36 4.24 -5.19 -15.39
CA GLY A 36 5.19 -5.00 -14.29
C GLY A 36 5.01 -3.65 -13.58
N LEU A 37 4.79 -2.57 -14.34
CA LEU A 37 4.52 -1.24 -13.78
C LEU A 37 3.21 -1.19 -13.00
N ASP A 38 2.13 -1.77 -13.52
CA ASP A 38 0.84 -1.82 -12.83
C ASP A 38 0.94 -2.69 -11.55
N ALA A 39 1.69 -3.80 -11.57
CA ALA A 39 1.96 -4.60 -10.37
C ALA A 39 2.77 -3.82 -9.31
N ALA A 40 3.79 -3.07 -9.74
CA ALA A 40 4.59 -2.25 -8.84
C ALA A 40 3.74 -1.15 -8.17
N LYS A 41 2.90 -0.47 -8.94
CA LYS A 41 1.96 0.55 -8.42
C LYS A 41 0.94 -0.05 -7.45
N MET A 42 0.42 -1.25 -7.74
CA MET A 42 -0.46 -1.97 -6.84
C MET A 42 0.22 -2.29 -5.50
N ASN A 43 1.47 -2.79 -5.53
CA ASN A 43 2.24 -3.08 -4.31
C ASN A 43 2.54 -1.83 -3.49
N MET A 44 2.89 -0.72 -4.13
CA MET A 44 3.06 0.57 -3.45
C MET A 44 1.76 1.01 -2.77
N SER A 45 0.63 0.90 -3.48
CA SER A 45 -0.68 1.28 -2.96
C SER A 45 -1.11 0.42 -1.77
N MET A 46 -0.94 -0.90 -1.85
CA MET A 46 -1.21 -1.80 -0.73
C MET A 46 -0.26 -1.56 0.46
N GLY A 47 1.01 -1.25 0.18
CA GLY A 47 1.97 -0.88 1.22
C GLY A 47 1.52 0.35 2.01
N THR A 48 1.17 1.43 1.32
CA THR A 48 0.65 2.68 1.92
C THR A 48 -0.63 2.44 2.71
N MET A 49 -1.52 1.57 2.22
CA MET A 49 -2.75 1.19 2.90
C MET A 49 -2.46 0.51 4.25
N LEU A 50 -1.58 -0.49 4.26
CA LEU A 50 -1.19 -1.24 5.47
C LEU A 50 -0.50 -0.34 6.50
N ILE A 51 0.37 0.56 6.05
CA ILE A 51 1.01 1.56 6.92
C ILE A 51 -0.07 2.45 7.55
N SER A 52 -1.04 2.93 6.78
CA SER A 52 -2.13 3.77 7.29
C SER A 52 -2.96 3.03 8.35
N ILE A 53 -3.31 1.76 8.11
CA ILE A 53 -4.02 0.92 9.10
C ILE A 53 -3.17 0.71 10.36
N SER A 54 -1.87 0.46 10.21
CA SER A 54 -0.99 0.24 11.36
C SER A 54 -0.92 1.45 12.29
N ILE A 55 -0.86 2.67 11.72
CA ILE A 55 -0.87 3.92 12.47
C ILE A 55 -2.21 4.07 13.22
N ILE A 56 -3.32 3.71 12.57
CA ILE A 56 -4.64 3.68 13.21
C ILE A 56 -4.66 2.71 14.40
N GLN A 57 -4.17 1.48 14.22
CA GLN A 57 -4.14 0.47 15.29
C GLN A 57 -3.25 0.87 16.48
N LEU A 58 -2.09 1.47 16.21
CA LEU A 58 -1.10 1.80 17.23
C LEU A 58 -1.45 3.07 18.03
N PHE A 59 -2.00 4.09 17.37
CA PHE A 59 -2.15 5.42 17.98
C PHE A 59 -3.59 5.82 18.29
N LEU A 60 -4.60 5.26 17.61
CA LEU A 60 -5.99 5.69 17.79
C LEU A 60 -6.77 4.84 18.81
N PHE A 61 -6.32 3.62 19.13
CA PHE A 61 -7.05 2.70 20.00
C PHE A 61 -6.20 2.22 21.19
N SER A 62 -6.24 2.95 22.30
CA SER A 62 -5.60 2.52 23.55
C SER A 62 -6.25 1.26 24.13
N GLY A 63 -5.47 0.40 24.81
CA GLY A 63 -6.01 -0.64 25.70
C GLY A 63 -6.11 -2.06 25.14
N SER A 64 -5.42 -2.42 24.05
CA SER A 64 -5.33 -3.83 23.62
C SER A 64 -3.96 -4.19 23.07
N THR A 65 -3.27 -5.12 23.73
CA THR A 65 -1.99 -5.69 23.28
C THR A 65 -2.12 -6.34 21.90
N VAL A 66 -3.27 -6.95 21.61
CA VAL A 66 -3.54 -7.58 20.31
C VAL A 66 -3.50 -6.54 19.19
N ARG A 67 -4.08 -5.35 19.39
CA ARG A 67 -4.05 -4.27 18.40
C ARG A 67 -2.64 -3.78 18.13
N VAL A 68 -1.81 -3.69 19.17
CA VAL A 68 -0.40 -3.29 19.03
C VAL A 68 0.37 -4.31 18.19
N ILE A 69 0.20 -5.61 18.48
CA ILE A 69 0.86 -6.69 17.72
C ILE A 69 0.41 -6.66 16.24
N VAL A 70 -0.90 -6.59 16.00
CA VAL A 70 -1.45 -6.50 14.64
C VAL A 70 -0.96 -5.25 13.92
N GLY A 71 -0.92 -4.11 14.60
CA GLY A 71 -0.38 -2.86 14.07
C GLY A 71 1.08 -3.01 13.65
N LEU A 72 1.93 -3.61 14.48
CA LEU A 72 3.34 -3.85 14.15
C LEU A 72 3.51 -4.79 12.95
N VAL A 73 2.76 -5.89 12.89
CA VAL A 73 2.79 -6.82 11.75
C VAL A 73 2.37 -6.12 10.46
N MET A 74 1.27 -5.35 10.51
CA MET A 74 0.80 -4.58 9.36
C MET A 74 1.80 -3.51 8.93
N LEU A 75 2.49 -2.85 9.87
CA LEU A 75 3.51 -1.86 9.57
C LEU A 75 4.69 -2.50 8.82
N LEU A 76 5.18 -3.65 9.29
CA LEU A 76 6.28 -4.38 8.64
C LEU A 76 5.90 -4.85 7.22
N LEU A 77 4.71 -5.44 7.07
CA LEU A 77 4.22 -5.87 5.76
C LEU A 77 3.99 -4.68 4.83
N GLY A 78 3.49 -3.56 5.36
CA GLY A 78 3.28 -2.33 4.60
C GLY A 78 4.58 -1.72 4.09
N LEU A 79 5.60 -1.63 4.95
CA LEU A 79 6.93 -1.18 4.58
C LEU A 79 7.59 -2.09 3.53
N PHE A 80 7.48 -3.41 3.70
CA PHE A 80 8.01 -4.37 2.74
C PHE A 80 7.34 -4.22 1.37
N ASN A 81 6.01 -4.12 1.32
CA ASN A 81 5.26 -3.94 0.08
C ASN A 81 5.58 -2.60 -0.60
N LEU A 82 5.73 -1.53 0.17
CA LEU A 82 6.08 -0.22 -0.36
C LEU A 82 7.49 -0.22 -0.95
N PHE A 83 8.47 -0.76 -0.22
CA PHE A 83 9.86 -0.88 -0.69
C PHE A 83 9.96 -1.76 -1.95
N ALA A 84 9.34 -2.94 -1.92
CA ALA A 84 9.31 -3.84 -3.07
C ALA A 84 8.62 -3.19 -4.27
N GLY A 85 7.53 -2.45 -4.05
CA GLY A 85 6.83 -1.70 -5.09
C GLY A 85 7.72 -0.63 -5.74
N ILE A 86 8.41 0.19 -4.94
CA ILE A 86 9.32 1.23 -5.44
C ILE A 86 10.47 0.61 -6.23
N ARG A 87 11.10 -0.45 -5.69
CA ARG A 87 12.18 -1.18 -6.36
C ARG A 87 11.72 -1.75 -7.70
N ASN A 88 10.59 -2.46 -7.71
CA ASN A 88 10.06 -3.09 -8.92
C ASN A 88 9.66 -2.03 -9.95
N TYR A 89 9.09 -0.89 -9.53
CA TYR A 89 8.76 0.20 -10.44
C TYR A 89 10.00 0.67 -11.21
N GLY A 90 11.10 0.93 -10.49
CA GLY A 90 12.37 1.35 -11.11
C GLY A 90 12.98 0.31 -12.05
N LEU A 91 12.77 -0.99 -11.78
CA LEU A 91 13.23 -2.07 -12.67
C LEU A 91 12.41 -2.11 -13.97
N TYR A 92 11.07 -2.09 -13.87
CA TYR A 92 10.20 -2.17 -15.04
C TYR A 92 10.22 -0.90 -15.89
N ASP A 93 10.40 0.27 -15.29
CA ASP A 93 10.48 1.55 -16.01
C ASP A 93 11.67 1.59 -16.98
N ARG A 94 12.79 1.00 -16.57
CA ARG A 94 14.05 0.92 -17.35
C ARG A 94 14.03 -0.12 -18.47
N ILE A 95 13.03 -1.00 -18.52
CA ILE A 95 12.89 -1.95 -19.62
C ILE A 95 12.53 -1.16 -20.88
N LYS A 96 13.33 -1.28 -21.94
CA LYS A 96 12.95 -0.82 -23.28
C LYS A 96 12.14 -1.96 -23.93
N GLU A 97 10.87 -1.67 -24.20
CA GLU A 97 10.01 -2.47 -25.11
C GLU A 97 9.95 -1.74 -26.44
#